data_AF-A0A2N3CHU4-F1
#
_entry.id   AF-A0A2N3CHU4-F1
#
_cell.length_a   1.000
_cell.length_b   1.000
_cell.length_c   1.000
_cell.angle_alpha   90.00
_cell.angle_beta   90.00
_cell.angle_gamma   90.00
#
_symmetry.space_group_name_H-M   'P 1'
#
loop_
_entity.id
_entity.type
_entity.pdbx_description
1 polymer ?
#
loop_
_entity_poly.entity_id
_entity_poly.type
_entity_poly.pdbx_seq_one_letter_code
_entity_poly.pdbx_strand_id
1 'polypeptide(L)'
;MAYSDTPVEPASLLGAHSLPDDLYRAGLAYATGTGTEINLVEAHKWFNLAAVRGHEDARMQRQEMAEMLTSAEVKMALQSARDWMRLAN
;
A
#
# COMPACT_ATOMS: atom_id res chain seq x y z
N MET A 1 2.20 24.11 21.16
CA MET A 1 2.48 23.61 19.79
C MET A 1 1.75 22.30 19.64
N ALA A 2 0.63 22.30 18.90
CA ALA A 2 -0.17 21.10 18.68
C ALA A 2 0.57 20.21 17.69
N TYR A 3 1.11 19.08 18.17
CA TYR A 3 1.41 17.94 17.33
C TYR A 3 0.06 17.45 16.82
N SER A 4 -0.37 18.03 15.70
CA SER A 4 -1.48 17.51 14.92
C SER A 4 -0.98 16.17 14.42
N ASP A 5 -1.47 15.13 15.09
CA ASP A 5 -1.43 13.72 14.71
C ASP A 5 -2.21 13.56 13.39
N THR A 6 -1.79 14.27 12.34
CA THR A 6 -2.19 13.92 10.99
C THR A 6 -1.38 12.67 10.68
N PRO A 7 -2.00 11.48 10.56
CA PRO A 7 -1.30 10.33 10.01
C PRO A 7 -0.78 10.78 8.65
N VAL A 8 0.54 10.96 8.58
CA VAL A 8 1.21 11.21 7.31
C VAL A 8 1.13 9.89 6.57
N GLU A 9 0.03 9.70 5.85
CA GLU A 9 -0.21 8.55 5.00
C GLU A 9 1.08 8.33 4.21
N PRO A 10 1.81 7.22 4.39
CA PRO A 10 3.12 7.01 3.75
C PRO A 10 2.99 7.06 2.23
N ALA A 11 1.77 6.80 1.74
CA ALA A 11 1.29 6.97 0.38
C ALA A 11 1.23 8.40 -0.16
N SER A 12 1.06 9.42 0.68
CA SER A 12 0.80 10.81 0.28
C SER A 12 1.99 11.45 -0.44
N LEU A 13 3.19 10.95 -0.22
CA LEU A 13 4.41 11.36 -0.89
C LEU A 13 4.72 10.51 -2.14
N LEU A 14 3.92 9.47 -2.41
CA LEU A 14 4.13 8.57 -3.54
C LEU A 14 3.40 9.08 -4.79
N GLY A 15 4.09 9.06 -5.91
CA GLY A 15 3.59 9.48 -7.22
C GLY A 15 3.89 8.46 -8.31
N ALA A 16 3.64 8.85 -9.57
CA ALA A 16 3.87 8.01 -10.77
C ALA A 16 5.26 7.35 -10.80
N HIS A 17 6.26 8.11 -10.35
CA HIS A 17 7.67 7.75 -10.40
C HIS A 17 8.19 7.11 -9.11
N SER A 18 7.31 6.80 -8.15
CA SER A 18 7.72 6.12 -6.92
C SER A 18 8.36 4.78 -7.22
N LEU A 19 9.48 4.53 -6.53
CA LEU A 19 10.24 3.30 -6.68
C LEU A 19 9.45 2.12 -6.09
N PRO A 20 9.68 0.90 -6.61
CA PRO A 20 9.12 -0.32 -6.03
C PRO A 20 9.36 -0.39 -4.50
N ASP A 21 10.55 -0.01 -4.04
CA ASP A 21 10.92 0.01 -2.61
C ASP A 21 10.07 0.98 -1.79
N ASP A 22 9.76 2.17 -2.31
CA ASP A 22 8.97 3.17 -1.58
C ASP A 22 7.52 2.68 -1.39
N LEU A 23 6.96 2.05 -2.41
CA LEU A 23 5.64 1.44 -2.36
C LEU A 23 5.63 0.24 -1.39
N TYR A 24 6.70 -0.56 -1.39
CA TYR A 24 6.84 -1.66 -0.44
C TYR A 24 6.87 -1.15 1.01
N ARG A 25 7.63 -0.08 1.27
CA ARG A 25 7.68 0.56 2.60
C ARG A 25 6.34 1.14 3.03
N ALA A 26 5.58 1.73 2.11
CA ALA A 26 4.22 2.16 2.41
C ALA A 26 3.32 0.98 2.78
N GLY A 27 3.40 -0.12 2.01
CA GLY A 27 2.67 -1.36 2.34
C GLY A 27 3.00 -1.88 3.74
N LEU A 28 4.29 -1.89 4.11
CA LEU A 28 4.73 -2.27 5.44
C LEU A 28 4.15 -1.33 6.52
N ALA A 29 4.18 -0.02 6.31
CA ALA A 29 3.66 0.93 7.27
C ALA A 29 2.17 0.75 7.55
N TYR A 30 1.34 0.44 6.55
CA TYR A 30 -0.07 0.08 6.76
C TYR A 30 -0.25 -1.30 7.38
N ALA A 31 0.64 -2.26 7.10
CA ALA A 31 0.57 -3.59 7.71
C ALA A 31 0.93 -3.56 9.20
N THR A 32 1.90 -2.72 9.58
CA THR A 32 2.40 -2.60 10.96
C THR A 32 1.75 -1.47 11.75
N GLY A 33 1.01 -0.57 11.10
CA GLY A 33 0.46 0.64 11.73
C GLY A 33 1.54 1.65 12.12
N THR A 34 2.63 1.74 11.35
CA THR A 34 3.72 2.67 11.64
C THR A 34 3.42 4.04 11.02
N GLY A 35 3.04 5.01 11.86
CA GLY A 35 2.67 6.36 11.42
C GLY A 35 1.28 6.45 10.76
N THR A 36 0.50 5.36 10.85
CA THR A 36 -0.88 5.22 10.36
C THR A 36 -1.60 4.14 11.17
N GLU A 37 -2.92 4.03 11.05
CA GLU A 37 -3.65 2.87 11.56
C GLU A 37 -3.38 1.62 10.71
N ILE A 38 -3.51 0.44 11.34
CA ILE A 38 -3.33 -0.84 10.65
C ILE A 38 -4.44 -1.01 9.62
N ASN A 39 -4.06 -1.13 8.35
CA ASN A 39 -4.99 -1.33 7.25
C ASN A 39 -4.42 -2.31 6.23
N LEU A 40 -4.84 -3.57 6.35
CA LEU A 40 -4.39 -4.64 5.47
C LEU A 40 -4.84 -4.44 4.01
N VAL A 41 -5.96 -3.75 3.77
CA VAL A 41 -6.47 -3.44 2.43
C VAL A 41 -5.54 -2.47 1.72
N GLU A 42 -5.14 -1.39 2.40
CA GLU A 42 -4.15 -0.44 1.87
C GLU A 42 -2.77 -1.12 1.76
N ALA A 43 -2.36 -1.92 2.74
CA ALA A 43 -1.10 -2.67 2.67
C ALA A 43 -1.04 -3.55 1.40
N HIS A 44 -2.07 -4.35 1.15
CA HIS A 44 -2.17 -5.20 -0.04
C HIS A 44 -2.12 -4.37 -1.35
N LYS A 45 -2.78 -3.21 -1.39
CA LYS A 45 -2.72 -2.29 -2.54
C LYS A 45 -1.29 -1.84 -2.83
N TRP A 46 -0.56 -1.37 -1.82
CA TRP A 46 0.81 -0.88 -1.98
C TRP A 46 1.78 -2.00 -2.35
N PHE A 47 1.65 -3.18 -1.74
CA PHE A 47 2.41 -4.36 -2.13
C PHE A 47 2.11 -4.80 -3.56
N ASN A 48 0.85 -4.73 -4.00
CA ASN A 48 0.50 -5.02 -5.38
C ASN A 48 1.17 -4.03 -6.36
N LEU A 49 1.18 -2.74 -6.04
CA LEU A 49 1.85 -1.73 -6.89
C LEU A 49 3.37 -1.93 -6.93
N ALA A 50 4.00 -2.25 -5.80
CA ALA A 50 5.42 -2.57 -5.73
C ALA A 50 5.76 -3.84 -6.53
N ALA A 51 4.93 -4.89 -6.41
CA ALA A 51 5.10 -6.14 -7.14
C ALA A 51 4.95 -5.97 -8.66
N VAL A 52 3.99 -5.14 -9.12
CA VAL A 52 3.83 -4.80 -10.54
C VAL A 52 5.05 -4.08 -11.09
N ARG A 53 5.74 -3.29 -10.26
CA ARG A 53 6.99 -2.60 -10.62
C ARG A 53 8.25 -3.49 -10.48
N GLY A 54 8.11 -4.75 -10.08
CA GLY A 54 9.20 -5.73 -10.04
C GLY A 54 9.77 -6.04 -8.66
N HIS A 55 9.17 -5.56 -7.56
CA HIS A 55 9.63 -5.91 -6.21
C HIS A 55 9.23 -7.34 -5.85
N GLU A 56 10.20 -8.23 -5.63
CA GLU A 56 9.94 -9.65 -5.34
C GLU A 56 9.33 -9.85 -3.95
N ASP A 57 9.88 -9.21 -2.91
CA ASP A 57 9.33 -9.34 -1.55
C ASP A 57 7.88 -8.83 -1.46
N ALA A 58 7.55 -7.76 -2.18
CA ALA A 58 6.19 -7.25 -2.24
C ALA A 58 5.21 -8.26 -2.83
N ARG A 59 5.65 -9.14 -3.73
CA ARG A 59 4.81 -10.21 -4.28
C ARG A 59 4.46 -11.23 -3.20
N MET A 60 5.43 -11.62 -2.38
CA MET A 60 5.23 -12.53 -1.25
C MET A 60 4.30 -11.89 -0.22
N GLN A 61 4.59 -10.65 0.18
CA GLN A 61 3.77 -9.91 1.15
C GLN A 61 2.34 -9.69 0.66
N ARG A 62 2.14 -9.33 -0.62
CA ARG A 62 0.81 -9.25 -1.22
C ARG A 62 0.05 -10.57 -1.06
N GLN A 63 0.70 -11.70 -1.31
CA GLN A 63 0.05 -13.01 -1.24
C GLN A 63 -0.33 -13.37 0.20
N GLU A 64 0.55 -13.13 1.17
CA GLU A 64 0.25 -13.29 2.60
C GLU A 64 -0.93 -12.41 3.03
N MET A 65 -0.95 -11.13 2.61
CA MET A 65 -2.07 -10.24 2.91
C MET A 65 -3.38 -10.73 2.27
N ALA A 66 -3.32 -11.28 1.05
CA ALA A 66 -4.50 -11.81 0.37
C ALA A 66 -5.10 -13.04 1.06
N GLU A 67 -4.31 -13.79 1.83
CA GLU A 67 -4.78 -14.91 2.65
C GLU A 67 -5.46 -14.46 3.94
N MET A 68 -5.07 -13.30 4.47
CA MET A 68 -5.70 -12.70 5.67
C MET A 68 -6.96 -11.89 5.35
N LEU A 69 -7.03 -11.32 4.14
CA LEU A 69 -8.15 -10.51 3.68
C LEU A 69 -9.27 -11.37 3.09
N THR A 70 -10.50 -10.86 3.15
CA THR A 70 -11.61 -11.45 2.41
C THR A 70 -11.50 -11.15 0.91
N SER A 71 -12.14 -11.96 0.06
CA SER A 71 -12.16 -11.71 -1.38
C SER A 71 -12.74 -10.34 -1.77
N ALA A 72 -13.65 -9.80 -0.96
CA ALA A 72 -14.20 -8.47 -1.14
C ALA A 72 -13.14 -7.39 -0.90
N GLU A 73 -12.37 -7.51 0.18
CA GLU A 73 -11.29 -6.59 0.54
C GLU A 73 -10.13 -6.64 -0.45
N VAL A 74 -9.72 -7.84 -0.88
CA VAL A 74 -8.71 -7.97 -1.95
C VAL A 74 -9.18 -7.27 -3.22
N LYS A 75 -10.45 -7.42 -3.59
CA LYS A 75 -11.02 -6.73 -4.75
C LYS A 75 -11.01 -5.21 -4.59
N MET A 76 -11.34 -4.70 -3.40
CA MET A 76 -11.24 -3.27 -3.08
C MET A 76 -9.81 -2.76 -3.20
N ALA A 77 -8.83 -3.47 -2.61
CA ALA A 77 -7.41 -3.11 -2.70
C ALA A 77 -6.91 -3.05 -4.14
N LEU A 78 -7.28 -4.05 -4.96
CA LEU A 78 -6.91 -4.10 -6.37
C LEU A 78 -7.56 -2.99 -7.19
N GLN A 79 -8.81 -2.65 -6.90
CA GLN A 79 -9.52 -1.55 -7.56
C GLN A 79 -8.84 -0.21 -7.22
N SER A 80 -8.60 0.06 -5.94
CA SER A 80 -7.88 1.26 -5.49
C SER A 80 -6.47 1.36 -6.07
N ALA A 81 -5.74 0.24 -6.20
CA ALA A 81 -4.42 0.22 -6.84
C ALA A 81 -4.51 0.66 -8.31
N ARG A 82 -5.51 0.15 -9.04
CA ARG A 82 -5.74 0.51 -10.45
C ARG A 82 -6.13 1.97 -10.61
N ASP A 83 -7.00 2.47 -9.75
CA ASP A 83 -7.44 3.85 -9.80
C ASP A 83 -6.31 4.81 -9.42
N TRP A 84 -5.46 4.44 -8.46
CA TRP A 84 -4.23 5.18 -8.16
C TRP A 84 -3.28 5.23 -9.36
N MET A 85 -3.03 4.12 -10.06
CA MET A 85 -2.20 4.13 -11.27
C MET A 85 -2.76 5.02 -12.39
N ARG A 86 -4.08 5.14 -12.49
CA ARG A 86 -4.72 6.06 -13.45
C ARG A 86 -4.56 7.51 -13.06
N LEU A 87 -4.69 7.84 -11.77
CA LEU A 87 -4.52 9.20 -11.27
C LEU A 87 -3.06 9.66 -11.27
N ALA A 88 -2.13 8.72 -11.13
CA ALA A 88 -0.70 8.98 -11.15
C ALA A 88 -0.15 9.21 -12.58
N ASN A 89 -0.93 9.00 -13.63
CA ASN A 89 -0.50 9.18 -15.03
C ASN A 89 -0.98 10.51 -15.60
#